data_AF-A0A957UR44-F1
#
_entry.id   AF-A0A957UR44-F1
#
_cell.length_a   1.000
_cell.length_b   1.000
_cell.length_c   1.000
_cell.angle_alpha   90.00
_cell.angle_beta   90.00
_cell.angle_gamma   90.00
#
_symmetry.space_group_name_H-M   'P 1'
#
loop_
_entity.id
_entity.type
_entity.pdbx_description
1 polymer ?
#
loop_
_entity_poly.entity_id
_entity_poly.type
_entity_poly.pdbx_seq_one_letter_code
_entity_poly.pdbx_strand_id
1 'polypeptide(L)' 'MNSDTVPEHVHYYLDALDTYAITGRPYQTLAAAELNDIITRSVTLLKSGETDVASALAAIMEEGAPVLTAAYERLNS' A
#
# COMPACT_ATOMS: atom_id res chain seq x y z
N MET A 1 -2.31 -37.07 21.09
CA MET A 1 -3.27 -36.42 20.18
C MET A 1 -4.42 -35.95 21.04
N ASN A 2 -4.49 -34.66 21.35
CA ASN A 2 -5.70 -33.96 21.81
C ASN A 2 -5.28 -32.48 21.79
N SER A 3 -5.43 -31.85 20.62
CA SER A 3 -5.40 -30.40 20.56
C SER A 3 -6.72 -29.94 21.15
N ASP A 4 -6.64 -29.15 22.22
CA ASP A 4 -7.78 -28.51 22.84
C ASP A 4 -8.65 -27.82 21.78
N THR A 5 -9.95 -27.99 21.95
CA THR A 5 -11.01 -27.44 21.11
C THR A 5 -10.72 -25.98 20.79
N VAL A 6 -10.51 -25.69 19.50
CA VAL A 6 -10.25 -24.32 19.04
C VAL A 6 -11.40 -23.44 19.56
N PRO A 7 -11.11 -22.38 20.33
CA PRO A 7 -12.16 -21.60 20.95
C PRO A 7 -13.09 -20.99 19.90
N GLU A 8 -14.40 -21.02 20.15
CA GLU A 8 -15.46 -20.65 19.18
C GLU A 8 -15.28 -19.24 18.58
N HIS A 9 -14.58 -18.36 19.29
CA HIS A 9 -14.27 -16.99 18.91
C HIS A 9 -13.08 -16.83 17.94
N VAL A 10 -12.31 -17.89 17.68
CA VAL A 10 -11.24 -17.87 16.66
C VAL A 10 -11.83 -17.64 15.27
N HIS A 11 -13.06 -18.10 15.02
CA HIS A 11 -13.77 -17.81 13.78
C HIS A 11 -13.98 -16.31 13.57
N TYR A 12 -14.29 -15.53 14.62
CA TYR A 12 -14.40 -14.07 14.49
C TYR A 12 -13.05 -13.40 14.15
N TYR A 13 -11.94 -13.95 14.64
CA TYR A 13 -10.61 -13.44 14.29
C TYR A 13 -10.25 -13.75 12.83
N LEU A 14 -10.57 -14.95 12.35
CA LEU A 14 -10.37 -15.33 10.95
C LEU A 14 -11.30 -14.57 10.00
N ASP A 15 -12.58 -14.42 10.34
CA ASP A 15 -13.53 -13.60 9.58
C ASP A 15 -13.10 -12.13 9.57
N ALA A 16 -12.56 -11.62 10.67
CA ALA A 16 -12.00 -10.28 10.71
C ALA A 16 -10.77 -10.14 9.80
N LEU A 17 -9.91 -11.16 9.73
CA LEU A 17 -8.75 -11.17 8.81
C LEU A 17 -9.19 -11.23 7.34
N ASP A 18 -10.17 -12.09 7.02
CA ASP A 18 -10.73 -12.18 5.67
C ASP A 18 -11.46 -10.87 5.29
N THR A 19 -12.22 -10.30 6.21
CA THR A 19 -12.86 -8.99 6.02
C THR A 19 -11.81 -7.87 5.88
N TYR A 20 -10.70 -7.92 6.61
CA TYR A 20 -9.60 -6.96 6.49
C TYR A 20 -8.86 -7.10 5.15
N ALA A 21 -8.77 -8.31 4.61
CA ALA A 21 -8.24 -8.56 3.28
C ALA A 21 -9.19 -8.07 2.17
N ILE A 22 -10.51 -8.15 2.39
CA ILE A 22 -11.55 -7.70 1.43
C ILE A 22 -11.74 -6.17 1.47
N THR A 23 -11.79 -5.58 2.66
CA THR A 23 -12.05 -4.14 2.84
C THR A 23 -10.79 -3.29 2.76
N GLY A 24 -9.62 -3.93 2.82
CA GLY A 24 -8.34 -3.26 2.81
C GLY A 24 -8.11 -2.39 4.04
N ARG A 25 -6.89 -1.83 4.15
CA ARG A 25 -6.62 -0.85 5.22
C ARG A 25 -7.62 0.31 5.07
N PRO A 26 -8.15 0.89 6.16
CA PRO A 26 -9.14 1.98 6.11
C PRO A 26 -8.68 3.26 5.37
N TYR A 27 -7.43 3.29 4.92
CA TYR A 27 -6.83 4.31 4.05
C TYR A 27 -6.43 3.77 2.67
N GLN A 28 -7.06 2.69 2.18
CA GLN A 28 -7.00 2.24 0.77
C GLN A 28 -7.69 3.27 -0.14
N THR A 29 -7.10 4.44 -0.18
CA THR A 29 -7.20 5.34 -1.32
C THR A 29 -6.50 4.62 -2.47
N LEU A 30 -7.18 4.44 -3.61
CA LEU A 30 -6.83 3.57 -4.74
C LEU A 30 -5.33 3.40 -5.08
N ALA A 31 -4.52 4.44 -4.85
CA ALA A 31 -3.08 4.49 -5.08
C ALA A 31 -2.29 5.25 -4.00
N ALA A 32 -2.91 5.89 -3.01
CA ALA A 32 -2.19 6.93 -2.26
C ALA A 32 -1.14 6.39 -1.30
N ALA A 33 -1.26 5.13 -0.83
CA ALA A 33 -0.19 4.49 -0.06
C ALA A 33 1.08 4.31 -0.91
N GLU A 34 0.95 3.72 -2.09
CA GLU A 34 2.07 3.50 -3.01
C GLU A 34 2.69 4.83 -3.48
N LEU A 35 1.87 5.83 -3.79
CA LEU A 35 2.36 7.17 -4.14
C LEU A 35 3.11 7.83 -2.97
N ASN A 36 2.59 7.70 -1.75
CA ASN A 36 3.24 8.26 -0.57
C ASN A 36 4.60 7.60 -0.31
N ASP A 37 4.72 6.30 -0.54
CA ASP A 37 5.99 5.57 -0.40
C ASP A 37 7.02 6.05 -1.43
N ILE A 38 6.62 6.20 -2.70
CA ILE A 38 7.47 6.76 -3.77
C ILE A 38 7.96 8.16 -3.40
N ILE A 39 7.05 9.05 -3.00
CA ILE A 39 7.38 10.44 -2.64
C ILE A 39 8.29 10.46 -1.41
N THR A 40 8.00 9.66 -0.38
CA THR A 40 8.78 9.63 0.87
C THR A 40 10.21 9.16 0.61
N ARG A 41 10.38 8.13 -0.23
CA ARG A 41 11.71 7.65 -0.63
C ARG A 41 12.49 8.73 -1.38
N SER A 42 11.89 9.36 -2.40
CA SER A 42 12.55 10.42 -3.16
C SER A 42 12.92 11.64 -2.31
N VAL A 43 12.06 12.03 -1.37
CA VAL A 43 12.36 13.09 -0.39
C VAL A 43 13.49 12.70 0.55
N THR A 44 13.56 11.43 0.95
CA THR A 44 14.63 10.94 1.83
C THR A 44 15.99 11.01 1.12
N LEU A 45 16.07 10.53 -0.12
CA LEU A 45 17.29 10.60 -0.93
C LEU A 45 17.70 12.06 -1.20
N LEU A 46 16.73 12.94 -1.43
CA LEU A 46 16.99 14.36 -1.64
C LEU A 46 17.57 15.00 -0.38
N LYS A 47 17.04 14.66 0.80
CA LYS A 47 17.51 15.15 2.09
C LYS A 47 18.89 14.62 2.46
N SER A 48 19.23 13.38 2.08
CA SER A 48 20.56 12.81 2.31
C SER A 48 21.60 13.34 1.31
N GLY A 49 21.19 14.02 0.24
CA GLY A 49 22.08 14.50 -0.80
C GLY A 49 22.52 13.42 -1.80
N GLU A 50 21.86 12.25 -1.77
CA GLU A 50 22.12 11.13 -2.69
C GLU A 50 21.52 11.36 -4.09
N THR A 51 20.59 12.32 -4.21
CA THR A 51 20.01 12.75 -5.48
C THR A 51 19.83 14.27 -5.49
N ASP A 52 19.70 14.85 -6.68
CA ASP A 52 19.22 16.22 -6.85
C ASP A 52 17.70 16.28 -7.01
N VAL A 53 17.15 17.52 -6.98
CA VAL A 53 15.72 17.79 -7.08
C VAL A 53 15.14 17.30 -8.43
N ALA A 54 15.88 17.48 -9.52
CA ALA A 54 15.40 17.12 -10.86
C ALA A 54 15.27 15.60 -11.01
N SER A 55 16.28 14.85 -10.56
CA SER A 55 16.26 13.39 -10.53
C SER A 55 15.20 12.84 -9.57
N ALA A 56 15.01 13.47 -8.40
CA ALA A 56 13.95 13.07 -7.47
C ALA A 56 12.55 13.25 -8.08
N LEU A 57 12.31 14.36 -8.78
CA LEU A 57 11.05 14.61 -9.49
C LEU A 57 10.85 13.64 -10.65
N ALA A 58 11.90 13.37 -11.44
CA ALA A 58 11.84 12.40 -12.53
C ALA A 58 11.44 11.02 -12.02
N ALA A 59 12.05 10.55 -10.92
CA ALA A 59 11.70 9.27 -10.31
C ALA A 59 10.25 9.23 -9.79
N ILE A 60 9.77 10.30 -9.15
CA ILE A 60 8.36 10.39 -8.71
C ILE A 60 7.41 10.29 -9.90
N MET A 61 7.71 10.95 -11.01
CA MET A 61 6.87 10.92 -12.21
C MET A 61 6.89 9.56 -12.91
N GLU A 62 8.08 8.99 -13.07
CA GLU A 62 8.30 7.70 -13.73
C GLU A 62 7.61 6.56 -12.97
N GLU A 63 7.72 6.54 -11.65
CA GLU A 63 7.15 5.49 -10.82
C GLU A 63 5.69 5.77 -10.42
N GLY A 64 5.30 7.05 -10.27
CA GLY A 64 3.95 7.42 -9.84
C GLY A 64 2.89 7.34 -10.94
N ALA A 65 3.27 7.61 -12.19
CA ALA A 65 2.36 7.51 -13.34
C ALA A 65 1.74 6.11 -13.52
N PRO A 66 2.51 4.99 -13.52
CA PRO A 66 1.92 3.66 -13.66
C PRO A 66 1.03 3.27 -12.48
N VAL A 67 1.35 3.73 -11.25
CA VAL A 67 0.51 3.51 -10.06
C VAL A 67 -0.87 4.17 -10.23
N LEU A 68 -0.91 5.40 -10.74
CA LEU A 68 -2.16 6.11 -11.03
C LEU A 68 -2.95 5.44 -12.17
N THR A 69 -2.27 4.96 -13.22
CA THR A 69 -2.91 4.22 -14.31
C THR A 69 -3.56 2.92 -13.80
N ALA A 70 -2.83 2.14 -12.99
CA ALA A 70 -3.36 0.92 -12.41
C ALA A 70 -4.54 1.18 -11.46
N ALA A 71 -4.50 2.27 -10.69
CA ALA A 71 -5.64 2.72 -9.90
C ALA A 71 -6.85 3.07 -10.78
N TYR A 72 -6.64 3.81 -11.87
CA TYR A 72 -7.70 4.13 -12.81
C TYR A 72 -8.33 2.86 -13.42
N GLU A 73 -7.53 1.87 -13.80
CA GLU A 73 -8.04 0.60 -14.33
C GLU A 73 -8.89 -0.14 -13.30
N ARG A 74 -8.44 -0.23 -12.03
CA ARG A 74 -9.22 -0.86 -10.93
C ARG A 74 -10.53 -0.16 -10.64
N LEU A 75 -10.62 1.15 -10.86
CA LEU A 75 -11.87 1.90 -10.67
C LEU A 75 -12.90 1.56 -11.77
N ASN A 76 -12.42 1.24 -12.97
CA ASN A 76 -13.25 1.03 -14.16
C ASN A 76 -13.45 -0.44 -14.53
N SER A 77 -12.89 -1.38 -13.76
CA SER A 77 -13.08 -2.83 -13.87
C SER A 77 -14.21 -3.34 -12.99
#